data_AF-A0A2G7GYN2-F1
#
_entry.id   AF-A0A2G7GYN2-F1
#
_cell.length_a   1.000
_cell.length_b   1.000
_cell.length_c   1.000
_cell.angle_alpha   90.00
_cell.angle_beta   90.00
_cell.angle_gamma   90.00
#
_symmetry.space_group_name_H-M   'P 1'
#
loop_
_entity.id
_entity.type
_entity.pdbx_description
1 polymer ?
#
loop_
_entity_poly.entity_id
_entity_poly.type
_entity_poly.pdbx_seq_one_letter_code
_entity_poly.pdbx_strand_id
1 'polypeptide(L)'
;MELETAVMLAHVRRVHVALLEREGCTPGELADLLSDLRREVQALPFNIPDADTLPREEYRDLRARIAQAWPEPGFYDPATGRALSHCDLPAEIGDALDDLTDLALDLRTALALADTDEADALAWLRFSHDSHWGDHVQDVTPHLRWLG
;
A
#
# COMPACT_ATOMS: atom_id res chain seq x y z
N MET A 1 10.56 -21.93 0.78
CA MET A 1 9.17 -21.78 0.34
C MET A 1 8.22 -21.48 1.50
N GLU A 2 7.79 -22.41 2.36
CA GLU A 2 6.84 -22.09 3.46
C GLU A 2 7.34 -21.01 4.43
N LEU A 3 8.63 -21.06 4.83
CA LEU A 3 9.22 -20.03 5.68
C LEU A 3 9.28 -18.65 5.00
N GLU A 4 9.47 -18.60 3.67
CA GLU A 4 9.52 -17.36 2.90
C GLU A 4 8.12 -16.75 2.75
N THR A 5 7.10 -17.60 2.51
CA THR A 5 5.69 -17.19 2.49
C THR A 5 5.25 -16.60 3.82
N ALA A 6 5.54 -17.28 4.93
CA ALA A 6 5.18 -16.80 6.26
C ALA A 6 5.85 -15.46 6.61
N VAL A 7 7.11 -15.27 6.21
CA VAL A 7 7.84 -14.00 6.38
C VAL A 7 7.22 -12.89 5.54
N MET A 8 6.90 -13.16 4.27
CA MET A 8 6.22 -12.19 3.39
C MET A 8 4.87 -11.76 3.97
N LEU A 9 4.02 -12.71 4.36
CA LEU A 9 2.70 -12.41 4.92
C LEU A 9 2.80 -11.69 6.26
N ALA A 10 3.81 -11.98 7.08
CA ALA A 10 4.08 -11.21 8.30
C ALA A 10 4.47 -9.77 7.99
N HIS A 11 5.26 -9.53 6.93
CA HIS A 11 5.60 -8.18 6.48
C HIS A 11 4.36 -7.44 5.96
N VAL A 12 3.54 -8.07 5.12
CA VAL A 12 2.25 -7.52 4.66
C VAL A 12 1.36 -7.12 5.84
N ARG A 13 1.21 -7.99 6.86
CA ARG A 13 0.45 -7.67 8.08
C ARG A 13 1.04 -6.44 8.79
N ARG A 14 2.36 -6.36 8.93
CA ARG A 14 3.02 -5.21 9.56
C ARG A 14 2.75 -3.91 8.82
N VAL A 15 2.85 -3.90 7.50
CA VAL A 15 2.55 -2.71 6.68
C VAL A 15 1.07 -2.33 6.80
N HIS A 16 0.16 -3.31 6.68
CA HIS A 16 -1.27 -3.08 6.81
C HIS A 16 -1.65 -2.51 8.19
N VAL A 17 -1.05 -3.00 9.28
CA VAL A 17 -1.24 -2.43 10.62
C VAL A 17 -0.70 -0.99 10.70
N ALA A 18 0.51 -0.73 10.16
CA ALA A 18 1.07 0.62 10.15
C ALA A 18 0.16 1.61 9.40
N LEU A 19 -0.45 1.20 8.28
CA LEU A 19 -1.41 2.01 7.53
C LEU A 19 -2.65 2.38 8.35
N LEU A 20 -3.21 1.43 9.12
CA LEU A 20 -4.49 1.62 9.80
C LEU A 20 -4.39 2.18 11.21
N GLU A 21 -3.29 1.91 11.91
CA GLU A 21 -3.17 2.17 13.34
C GLU A 21 -2.06 3.16 13.66
N ARG A 22 -1.13 3.39 12.72
CA ARG A 22 0.09 4.21 12.83
C ARG A 22 1.05 3.79 13.93
N GLU A 23 0.58 3.56 15.16
CA GLU A 23 1.36 3.10 16.33
C GLU A 23 2.68 3.87 16.57
N GLY A 24 2.69 5.18 16.27
CA GLY A 24 3.88 6.03 16.40
C GLY A 24 4.82 6.02 15.19
N CYS A 25 4.47 5.27 14.13
CA CYS A 25 5.17 5.27 12.85
C CYS A 25 5.18 6.68 12.22
N THR A 26 6.36 7.15 11.82
CA THR A 26 6.49 8.38 11.04
C THR A 26 6.15 8.15 9.57
N PRO A 27 5.84 9.20 8.80
CA PRO A 27 5.69 9.08 7.34
C PRO A 27 6.91 8.44 6.66
N GLY A 28 8.13 8.84 7.02
CA GLY A 28 9.37 8.25 6.51
C GLY A 28 9.52 6.77 6.85
N GLU A 29 9.18 6.35 8.07
CA GLU A 29 9.18 4.94 8.46
C GLU A 29 8.15 4.12 7.66
N LEU A 30 6.96 4.68 7.43
CA LEU A 30 5.97 4.06 6.54
C LEU A 30 6.50 3.95 5.11
N ALA A 31 7.18 4.99 4.62
CA ALA A 31 7.76 5.00 3.28
C ALA A 31 8.79 3.87 3.09
N ASP A 32 9.62 3.62 4.11
CA ASP A 32 10.61 2.56 4.10
C ASP A 32 9.96 1.17 4.16
N LEU A 33 8.95 0.99 5.02
CA LEU A 33 8.15 -0.24 5.07
C LEU A 33 7.50 -0.56 3.70
N LEU A 34 6.89 0.42 3.05
CA LEU A 34 6.28 0.27 1.73
C LEU A 34 7.33 -0.03 0.65
N SER A 35 8.47 0.68 0.67
CA SER A 35 9.56 0.48 -0.28
C SER A 35 10.15 -0.93 -0.18
N ASP A 36 10.33 -1.43 1.05
CA ASP A 36 10.86 -2.77 1.31
C ASP A 36 9.86 -3.84 0.87
N LEU A 37 8.58 -3.72 1.25
CA LEU A 37 7.54 -4.66 0.82
C LEU A 37 7.40 -4.71 -0.71
N ARG A 38 7.41 -3.54 -1.38
CA ARG A 38 7.37 -3.46 -2.85
C ARG A 38 8.52 -4.22 -3.49
N ARG A 39 9.74 -4.03 -3.00
CA ARG A 39 10.94 -4.72 -3.53
C ARG A 39 10.84 -6.23 -3.32
N GLU A 40 10.36 -6.66 -2.16
CA GLU A 40 10.18 -8.08 -1.85
C GLU A 40 9.11 -8.72 -2.76
N VAL A 41 7.97 -8.06 -2.94
CA VAL A 41 6.90 -8.56 -3.82
C VAL A 41 7.34 -8.55 -5.28
N GLN A 42 8.12 -7.55 -5.72
CA GLN A 42 8.66 -7.52 -7.08
C GLN A 42 9.54 -8.74 -7.40
N ALA A 43 10.16 -9.36 -6.39
CA ALA A 43 10.97 -10.57 -6.57
C ALA A 43 10.14 -11.87 -6.64
N LEU A 44 8.83 -11.81 -6.37
CA LEU A 44 7.95 -12.98 -6.46
C LEU A 44 7.67 -13.36 -7.93
N PRO A 45 7.51 -14.66 -8.22
CA PRO A 45 7.07 -15.10 -9.55
C PRO A 45 5.67 -14.54 -9.85
N PHE A 46 5.49 -14.05 -11.08
CA PHE A 46 4.18 -13.58 -11.53
C PHE A 46 3.24 -14.78 -11.77
N ASN A 47 2.09 -14.76 -11.09
CA ASN A 47 0.97 -15.67 -11.26
C ASN A 47 -0.33 -14.86 -11.23
N ILE A 48 -1.39 -15.40 -11.83
CA ILE A 48 -2.75 -14.83 -11.72
C ILE A 48 -3.44 -15.58 -10.57
N PRO A 49 -4.08 -14.88 -9.62
CA PRO A 49 -4.85 -15.51 -8.55
C PRO A 49 -6.06 -16.26 -9.13
N ASP A 50 -6.34 -17.46 -8.63
CA ASP A 50 -7.45 -18.31 -9.08
C ASP A 50 -8.76 -18.00 -8.32
N ALA A 51 -8.73 -17.18 -7.28
CA ALA A 51 -9.89 -16.80 -6.48
C ALA A 51 -11.00 -16.09 -7.28
N ASP A 52 -12.17 -16.75 -7.39
CA ASP A 52 -13.37 -16.22 -8.06
C ASP A 52 -14.05 -15.06 -7.29
N THR A 53 -13.82 -14.96 -5.98
CA THR A 53 -14.47 -13.95 -5.12
C THR A 53 -13.45 -13.30 -4.21
N LEU A 54 -13.27 -12.00 -4.39
CA LEU A 54 -12.44 -11.18 -3.52
C LEU A 54 -13.28 -10.62 -2.36
N PRO A 55 -12.68 -10.45 -1.16
CA PRO A 55 -13.34 -9.75 -0.06
C PRO A 55 -13.70 -8.34 -0.50
N ARG A 56 -14.92 -7.91 -0.20
CA ARG A 56 -15.35 -6.53 -0.40
C ARG A 56 -15.28 -5.79 0.92
N GLU A 57 -14.44 -4.78 0.99
CA GLU A 57 -14.50 -3.76 2.04
C GLU A 57 -15.06 -2.47 1.46
N GLU A 58 -15.84 -1.76 2.27
CA GLU A 58 -16.33 -0.44 1.90
C GLU A 58 -15.17 0.56 1.94
N TYR A 59 -14.65 0.89 0.76
CA TYR A 59 -13.56 1.85 0.55
C TYR A 59 -13.72 3.13 1.39
N ARG A 60 -14.95 3.63 1.53
CA ARG A 60 -15.26 4.83 2.31
C ARG A 60 -14.85 4.71 3.79
N ASP A 61 -15.13 3.57 4.41
CA ASP A 61 -14.83 3.35 5.82
C ASP A 61 -13.33 3.14 6.03
N LEU A 62 -12.68 2.44 5.09
CA LEU A 62 -11.22 2.28 5.07
C LEU A 62 -10.51 3.63 4.95
N ARG A 63 -10.93 4.46 3.98
CA ARG A 63 -10.38 5.80 3.77
C ARG A 63 -10.54 6.68 5.00
N ALA A 64 -11.68 6.61 5.68
CA ALA A 64 -11.92 7.36 6.90
C ALA A 64 -10.97 6.96 8.04
N ARG A 65 -10.68 5.66 8.19
CA ARG A 65 -9.71 5.15 9.16
C ARG A 65 -8.29 5.62 8.85
N ILE A 66 -7.87 5.55 7.59
CA ILE A 66 -6.55 6.01 7.16
C ILE A 66 -6.41 7.52 7.37
N ALA A 67 -7.42 8.32 7.01
CA ALA A 67 -7.40 9.76 7.26
C ALA A 67 -7.31 10.12 8.75
N GLN A 68 -7.87 9.27 9.63
CA GLN A 68 -7.74 9.44 11.07
C GLN A 68 -6.32 9.10 11.57
N ALA A 69 -5.68 8.07 11.01
CA ALA A 69 -4.31 7.67 11.36
C ALA A 69 -3.25 8.63 10.78
N TRP A 70 -3.51 9.15 9.58
CA TRP A 70 -2.59 9.97 8.77
C TRP A 70 -3.26 11.30 8.37
N PRO A 71 -3.42 12.27 9.28
CA PRO A 71 -4.07 13.54 8.97
C PRO A 71 -3.22 14.50 8.11
N GLU A 72 -1.92 14.27 7.98
CA GLU A 72 -0.95 15.19 7.36
C GLU A 72 -0.67 15.06 5.85
N PRO A 73 -0.84 13.91 5.14
CA PRO A 73 -0.30 13.76 3.79
C PRO A 73 -0.91 14.73 2.75
N GLY A 74 -2.23 14.75 2.62
CA GLY A 74 -2.90 15.63 1.66
C GLY A 74 -2.48 15.35 0.20
N PHE A 75 -2.45 16.41 -0.62
CA PHE A 75 -2.12 16.31 -2.04
C PHE A 75 -0.66 16.63 -2.32
N TYR A 76 -0.09 15.94 -3.31
CA TYR A 76 1.30 16.07 -3.68
C TYR A 76 1.51 16.08 -5.20
N ASP A 77 2.67 16.56 -5.62
CA ASP A 77 3.17 16.43 -7.00
C ASP A 77 3.85 15.05 -7.15
N PRO A 78 3.29 14.11 -7.93
CA PRO A 78 3.87 12.77 -8.09
C PRO A 78 5.29 12.79 -8.65
N ALA A 79 5.64 13.80 -9.45
CA ALA A 79 6.97 13.90 -10.05
C ALA A 79 8.05 14.26 -9.02
N THR A 80 7.69 14.93 -7.93
CA THR A 80 8.66 15.43 -6.93
C THR A 80 8.42 14.96 -5.51
N GLY A 81 7.25 14.39 -5.21
CA GLY A 81 6.78 14.05 -3.87
C GLY A 81 6.46 15.28 -3.00
N ARG A 82 6.54 16.50 -3.52
CA ARG A 82 6.34 17.69 -2.68
C ARG A 82 4.85 17.95 -2.47
N ALA A 83 4.48 18.35 -1.26
CA ALA A 83 3.13 18.82 -1.00
C ALA A 83 2.78 19.99 -1.93
N LEU A 84 1.55 19.99 -2.45
CA LEU A 84 1.09 21.05 -3.34
C LEU A 84 0.81 22.34 -2.56
N SER A 85 1.34 23.44 -3.10
CA SER A 85 0.94 24.79 -2.68
C SER A 85 -0.11 25.35 -3.66
N HIS A 86 -0.85 26.37 -3.23
CA HIS A 86 -2.01 26.88 -3.97
C HIS A 86 -1.66 27.56 -5.32
N CYS A 87 -0.38 27.73 -5.65
CA CYS A 87 0.06 28.60 -6.74
C CYS A 87 0.62 27.86 -7.96
N ASP A 88 0.98 26.58 -7.84
CA ASP A 88 1.60 25.80 -8.91
C ASP A 88 0.99 24.39 -8.94
N LEU A 89 -0.10 24.21 -9.71
CA LEU A 89 -0.70 22.89 -9.89
C LEU A 89 0.03 22.15 -11.03
N PRO A 90 0.64 20.98 -10.77
CA PRO A 90 1.24 20.13 -11.79
C PRO A 90 0.19 19.57 -12.77
N ALA A 91 0.67 18.91 -13.82
CA ALA A 91 -0.19 18.22 -14.78
C ALA A 91 -0.99 17.06 -14.16
N GLU A 92 -0.46 16.47 -13.08
CA GLU A 92 -1.05 15.36 -12.34
C GLU A 92 -0.91 15.62 -10.84
N ILE A 93 -1.95 15.31 -10.08
CA ILE A 93 -2.03 15.54 -8.64
C ILE A 93 -2.21 14.19 -7.97
N GLY A 94 -1.29 13.82 -7.09
CA GLY A 94 -1.43 12.65 -6.22
C GLY A 94 -2.27 13.00 -5.00
N ASP A 95 -3.16 12.08 -4.59
CA ASP A 95 -3.89 12.12 -3.32
C ASP A 95 -3.33 11.03 -2.42
N ALA A 96 -2.46 11.41 -1.47
CA ALA A 96 -1.78 10.44 -0.65
C ALA A 96 -2.75 9.61 0.19
N LEU A 97 -3.93 10.11 0.53
CA LEU A 97 -4.92 9.30 1.24
C LEU A 97 -5.65 8.33 0.30
N ASP A 98 -5.81 8.65 -0.98
CA ASP A 98 -6.31 7.71 -1.99
C ASP A 98 -5.32 6.56 -2.15
N ASP A 99 -4.04 6.89 -2.40
CA ASP A 99 -2.97 5.91 -2.56
C ASP A 99 -2.89 4.99 -1.34
N LEU A 100 -2.81 5.53 -0.11
CA LEU A 100 -2.75 4.72 1.11
C LEU A 100 -4.00 3.84 1.29
N THR A 101 -5.17 4.28 0.83
CA THR A 101 -6.42 3.49 0.90
C THR A 101 -6.40 2.33 -0.08
N ASP A 102 -5.97 2.57 -1.31
CA ASP A 102 -5.81 1.54 -2.32
C ASP A 102 -4.77 0.49 -1.90
N LEU A 103 -3.63 0.95 -1.38
CA LEU A 103 -2.61 0.08 -0.79
C LEU A 103 -3.20 -0.80 0.32
N ALA A 104 -3.92 -0.21 1.27
CA ALA A 104 -4.51 -0.98 2.37
C ALA A 104 -5.52 -2.01 1.88
N LEU A 105 -6.32 -1.68 0.85
CA LEU A 105 -7.31 -2.57 0.27
C LEU A 105 -6.67 -3.79 -0.42
N ASP A 106 -5.62 -3.56 -1.22
CA ASP A 106 -4.90 -4.63 -1.93
C ASP A 106 -4.17 -5.56 -0.95
N LEU A 107 -3.49 -4.99 0.06
CA LEU A 107 -2.81 -5.76 1.09
C LEU A 107 -3.80 -6.56 1.94
N ARG A 108 -4.95 -5.98 2.29
CA ARG A 108 -6.00 -6.71 3.03
C ARG A 108 -6.56 -7.87 2.23
N THR A 109 -6.76 -7.68 0.92
CA THR A 109 -7.24 -8.73 0.04
C THR A 109 -6.29 -9.92 0.04
N ALA A 110 -4.98 -9.67 -0.06
CA ALA A 110 -3.97 -10.71 0.10
C ALA A 110 -4.06 -11.44 1.46
N LEU A 111 -4.22 -10.70 2.55
CA LEU A 111 -4.32 -11.28 3.89
C LEU A 111 -5.55 -12.16 4.07
N ALA A 112 -6.68 -11.76 3.48
CA ALA A 112 -7.90 -12.57 3.51
C ALA A 112 -7.77 -13.83 2.65
N LEU A 113 -7.11 -13.74 1.49
CA LEU A 113 -6.80 -14.92 0.67
C LEU A 113 -5.88 -15.88 1.42
N ALA A 114 -4.91 -15.37 2.18
CA ALA A 114 -3.98 -16.21 2.94
C ALA A 114 -4.67 -17.07 4.02
N ASP A 115 -5.86 -16.69 4.49
CA ASP A 115 -6.64 -17.51 5.42
C ASP A 115 -7.26 -18.75 4.74
N THR A 116 -7.31 -18.78 3.40
CA THR A 116 -7.87 -19.88 2.60
C THR A 116 -6.85 -20.58 1.70
N ASP A 117 -5.96 -19.82 1.07
CA ASP A 117 -4.94 -20.27 0.13
C ASP A 117 -3.77 -19.26 0.07
N GLU A 118 -2.63 -19.66 0.61
CA GLU A 118 -1.42 -18.84 0.61
C GLU A 118 -0.84 -18.61 -0.79
N ALA A 119 -1.01 -19.55 -1.72
CA ALA A 119 -0.51 -19.40 -3.09
C ALA A 119 -1.30 -18.32 -3.84
N ASP A 120 -2.62 -18.30 -3.66
CA ASP A 120 -3.48 -17.25 -4.20
C ASP A 120 -3.21 -15.89 -3.56
N ALA A 121 -2.88 -15.85 -2.26
CA ALA A 121 -2.47 -14.62 -1.61
C ALA A 121 -1.19 -14.03 -2.23
N LEU A 122 -0.18 -14.86 -2.48
CA LEU A 122 1.06 -14.42 -3.14
C LEU A 122 0.83 -14.04 -4.60
N ALA A 123 0.00 -14.80 -5.33
CA ALA A 123 -0.38 -14.48 -6.70
C ALA A 123 -1.12 -13.14 -6.76
N TRP A 124 -2.08 -12.90 -5.86
CA TRP A 124 -2.77 -11.63 -5.73
C TRP A 124 -1.82 -10.49 -5.41
N LEU A 125 -0.94 -10.63 -4.40
CA LEU A 125 0.06 -9.61 -4.06
C LEU A 125 0.89 -9.20 -5.27
N ARG A 126 1.38 -10.19 -6.03
CA ARG A 126 2.23 -9.95 -7.20
C ARG A 126 1.44 -9.37 -8.38
N PHE A 127 0.24 -9.87 -8.64
CA PHE A 127 -0.63 -9.38 -9.72
C PHE A 127 -1.10 -7.95 -9.48
N SER A 128 -1.63 -7.65 -8.29
CA SER A 128 -2.08 -6.31 -7.91
C SER A 128 -0.92 -5.33 -7.79
N HIS A 129 0.29 -5.80 -7.44
CA HIS A 129 1.49 -4.96 -7.47
C HIS A 129 1.75 -4.42 -8.87
N ASP A 130 1.75 -5.30 -9.87
CA ASP A 130 2.09 -4.95 -11.24
C ASP A 130 1.02 -4.15 -11.97
N SER A 131 -0.22 -4.21 -11.49
CA SER A 131 -1.36 -3.55 -12.12
C SER A 131 -1.87 -2.33 -11.36
N HIS A 132 -1.47 -2.13 -10.10
CA HIS A 132 -2.07 -1.13 -9.23
C HIS A 132 -1.13 -0.66 -8.08
N TRP A 133 -1.08 -1.38 -6.95
CA TRP A 133 -0.49 -0.85 -5.72
C TRP A 133 1.02 -0.57 -5.81
N GLY A 134 1.73 -1.23 -6.72
CA GLY A 134 3.16 -1.00 -6.93
C GLY A 134 3.47 0.39 -7.47
N ASP A 135 2.57 0.98 -8.27
CA ASP A 135 2.67 2.34 -8.79
C ASP A 135 2.32 3.34 -7.69
N HIS A 136 1.25 3.10 -6.94
CA HIS A 136 0.87 3.90 -5.75
C HIS A 136 2.02 4.03 -4.74
N VAL A 137 2.73 2.94 -4.43
CA VAL A 137 3.93 3.01 -3.56
C VAL A 137 5.01 3.88 -4.19
N GLN A 138 5.25 3.75 -5.49
CA GLN A 138 6.29 4.50 -6.17
C GLN A 138 6.02 6.02 -6.11
N ASP A 139 4.75 6.42 -6.22
CA ASP A 139 4.35 7.83 -6.22
C ASP A 139 4.25 8.42 -4.80
N VAL A 140 3.67 7.67 -3.85
CA VAL A 140 3.44 8.19 -2.49
C VAL A 140 4.71 8.18 -1.62
N THR A 141 5.67 7.27 -1.85
CA THR A 141 6.85 7.16 -0.96
C THR A 141 7.79 8.37 -0.98
N PRO A 142 8.08 9.04 -2.11
CA PRO A 142 8.76 10.34 -2.10
C PRO A 142 8.04 11.39 -1.25
N HIS A 143 6.70 11.38 -1.28
CA HIS A 143 5.90 12.32 -0.51
C HIS A 143 5.92 12.04 0.99
N LEU A 144 5.77 10.79 1.39
CA LEU A 144 5.93 10.37 2.77
C LEU A 144 7.31 10.75 3.32
N ARG A 145 8.39 10.57 2.54
CA ARG A 145 9.75 11.01 2.92
C ARG A 145 9.90 12.52 3.02
N TRP A 146 9.14 13.28 2.22
CA TRP A 146 9.14 14.74 2.33
C TRP A 146 8.50 15.23 3.63
N LEU A 147 7.51 14.49 4.16
CA LEU A 147 6.82 14.82 5.41
C LEU A 147 7.63 14.54 6.68
N GLY A 148 8.55 13.57 6.67
CA GLY A 148 9.38 13.23 7.84
C GLY A 148 9.75 11.77 7.94
#